data_AF-A0A8X6WY90-F1
#
_entry.id   AF-A0A8X6WY90-F1
#
_cell.length_a   1.000
_cell.length_b   1.000
_cell.length_c   1.000
_cell.angle_alpha   90.00
_cell.angle_beta   90.00
_cell.angle_gamma   90.00
#
_symmetry.space_group_name_H-M   'P 1'
#
loop_
_entity.id
_entity.type
_entity.pdbx_description
1 polymer ?
#
loop_
_entity_poly.entity_id
_entity_poly.type
_entity_poly.pdbx_seq_one_letter_code
_entity_poly.pdbx_strand_id
1 'polypeptide(L)'
;MTKCKYRKNFNSRSAQLAFMIRSLVGNFEDLGSVAHRPGRGTNQNIRTEVNVETVQQNVAHDPFVSTRRLSSQLCISRTTLHSVLKLDLKMYPWKI
;
A
#
# COMPACT_ATOMS: atom_id res chain seq x y z
N MET A 1 -7.47 -27.38 18.74
CA MET A 1 -7.64 -27.12 20.19
C MET A 1 -8.92 -26.29 20.41
N THR A 2 -9.92 -26.79 21.16
CA THR A 2 -11.29 -26.20 21.19
C THR A 2 -11.42 -25.07 22.23
N LYS A 3 -12.20 -24.03 21.92
CA LYS A 3 -12.49 -22.83 22.76
C LYS A 3 -12.76 -23.16 24.25
N CYS A 4 -13.44 -24.28 24.51
CA CYS A 4 -13.81 -24.72 25.86
C CYS A 4 -12.61 -25.14 26.74
N LYS A 5 -11.55 -25.74 26.18
CA LYS A 5 -10.35 -26.14 26.95
C LYS A 5 -9.51 -24.92 27.35
N TYR A 6 -9.36 -23.95 26.45
CA TYR A 6 -8.59 -22.74 26.71
C TYR A 6 -9.21 -21.87 27.82
N ARG A 7 -10.53 -21.68 27.77
CA ARG A 7 -11.26 -20.88 28.78
C ARG A 7 -11.17 -21.47 30.20
N LYS A 8 -11.14 -22.81 30.32
CA LYS A 8 -10.96 -23.49 31.61
C LYS A 8 -9.58 -23.25 32.23
N ASN A 9 -8.55 -23.12 31.39
CA ASN A 9 -7.17 -23.01 31.85
C ASN A 9 -6.73 -21.56 32.14
N PHE A 10 -7.32 -20.54 31.49
CA PHE A 10 -6.78 -19.16 31.49
C PHE A 10 -7.69 -18.06 32.06
N ASN A 11 -8.82 -18.40 32.71
CA ASN A 11 -9.72 -17.49 33.45
C ASN A 11 -9.92 -16.06 32.87
N SER A 12 -10.06 -15.92 31.54
CA SER A 12 -10.21 -14.62 30.86
C SER A 12 -11.69 -14.27 30.64
N ARG A 13 -12.14 -13.10 31.14
CA ARG A 13 -13.57 -12.67 31.12
C ARG A 13 -14.10 -12.17 29.78
N SER A 14 -13.25 -11.73 28.86
CA SER A 14 -13.64 -11.36 27.49
C SER A 14 -13.16 -12.45 26.53
N ALA A 15 -14.02 -13.43 26.26
CA ALA A 15 -13.77 -14.48 25.28
C ALA A 15 -13.30 -13.83 23.97
N GLN A 16 -12.01 -13.98 23.65
CA GLN A 16 -11.52 -13.60 22.34
C GLN A 16 -12.46 -14.20 21.29
N LEU A 17 -12.97 -13.34 20.38
CA LEU A 17 -13.89 -13.76 19.33
C LEU A 17 -13.30 -15.01 18.67
N ALA A 18 -14.09 -16.07 18.48
CA ALA A 18 -13.57 -17.36 18.00
C ALA A 18 -12.73 -17.25 16.72
N PHE A 19 -12.97 -16.19 15.94
CA PHE A 19 -12.16 -15.75 14.81
C PHE A 19 -10.67 -15.53 15.15
N MET A 20 -10.37 -14.86 16.26
CA MET A 20 -9.01 -14.54 16.68
C MET A 20 -8.22 -15.81 17.04
N ILE A 21 -8.87 -16.77 17.73
CA ILE A 21 -8.27 -18.10 18.02
C ILE A 21 -7.99 -18.86 16.71
N ARG A 22 -8.92 -18.85 15.77
CA ARG A 22 -8.71 -19.50 14.46
C ARG A 22 -7.57 -18.85 13.67
N SER A 23 -7.47 -17.52 13.70
CA SER A 23 -6.38 -16.81 13.03
C SER A 23 -5.02 -17.11 13.69
N LEU A 24 -4.96 -17.19 15.03
CA LEU A 24 -3.73 -17.54 15.76
C LEU A 24 -3.28 -18.97 15.44
N VAL A 25 -4.22 -19.92 15.39
CA VAL A 25 -3.92 -21.31 15.00
C VAL A 25 -3.46 -21.39 13.56
N GLY A 26 -4.14 -20.73 12.62
CA GLY A 26 -3.70 -20.71 11.22
C GLY A 26 -2.33 -20.06 11.02
N ASN A 27 -2.04 -18.96 11.74
CA ASN A 27 -0.70 -18.36 11.70
C ASN A 27 0.38 -19.32 12.24
N PHE A 28 0.07 -20.06 13.31
CA PHE A 28 1.01 -21.04 13.88
C PHE A 28 1.24 -22.24 12.95
N GLU A 29 0.18 -22.76 12.32
CA GLU A 29 0.29 -23.85 11.33
C GLU A 29 1.07 -23.42 10.08
N ASP A 30 0.84 -22.21 9.57
CA ASP A 30 1.49 -21.69 8.37
C ASP A 30 2.95 -21.26 8.60
N LEU A 31 3.21 -20.52 9.68
CA LEU A 31 4.46 -19.77 9.90
C LEU A 31 5.28 -20.30 11.09
N GLY A 32 4.75 -21.26 11.87
CA GLY A 32 5.36 -21.73 13.11
C GLY A 32 5.36 -20.70 14.24
N SER A 33 4.65 -19.57 14.07
CA SER A 33 4.67 -18.43 14.98
C SER A 33 3.28 -17.87 15.22
N VAL A 34 3.05 -17.39 16.44
CA VAL A 34 1.79 -16.78 16.89
C VAL A 34 1.81 -15.25 16.70
N ALA A 35 2.93 -14.70 16.23
CA ALA A 35 3.09 -13.26 16.01
C ALA A 35 2.07 -12.71 14.99
N HIS A 36 1.75 -11.42 15.12
CA HIS A 36 0.86 -10.74 14.18
C HIS A 36 1.48 -10.73 12.78
N ARG A 37 0.75 -11.27 11.79
CA ARG A 37 1.15 -11.19 10.39
C ARG A 37 1.08 -9.72 9.97
N PRO A 38 2.14 -9.13 9.38
CA PRO A 38 2.03 -7.80 8.80
C PRO A 38 0.87 -7.80 7.82
N GLY A 39 -0.01 -6.79 7.92
CA GLY A 39 -1.15 -6.66 7.01
C GLY A 39 -0.71 -6.73 5.56
N ARG A 40 -1.64 -7.12 4.66
CA ARG A 40 -1.43 -7.07 3.21
C ARG A 40 -0.93 -5.66 2.90
N GLY A 41 0.36 -5.53 2.57
CA GLY A 41 1.04 -4.25 2.53
C GLY A 41 0.31 -3.24 1.66
N THR A 42 0.55 -1.95 1.90
CA THR A 42 -0.01 -0.87 1.09
C THR A 42 0.23 -1.20 -0.39
N ASN A 43 -0.83 -1.13 -1.20
CA ASN A 43 -0.78 -1.48 -2.61
C ASN A 43 0.41 -0.74 -3.25
N GLN A 44 1.29 -1.45 -3.95
CA GLN A 44 2.56 -0.90 -4.41
C GLN A 44 2.30 0.38 -5.21
N ASN A 45 2.97 1.45 -4.79
CA ASN A 45 2.76 2.79 -5.30
C ASN A 45 2.94 2.77 -6.83
N ILE A 46 1.97 3.30 -7.58
CA ILE A 46 2.08 3.53 -9.04
C ILE A 46 3.30 4.45 -9.35
N ARG A 47 3.88 5.08 -8.33
CA ARG A 47 5.18 5.77 -8.33
C ARG A 47 6.35 4.79 -8.32
N THR A 48 6.41 3.91 -9.30
CA THR A 48 7.63 3.15 -9.58
C THR A 48 8.72 4.12 -10.03
N GLU A 49 9.98 3.86 -9.71
CA GLU A 49 11.13 4.69 -10.12
C GLU A 49 11.13 4.97 -11.62
N VAL A 50 10.81 3.96 -12.44
CA VAL A 50 10.64 4.07 -13.90
C VAL A 50 9.62 5.15 -14.30
N ASN A 51 8.50 5.24 -13.59
CA ASN A 51 7.46 6.25 -13.88
C ASN A 51 7.91 7.65 -13.47
N VAL A 52 8.72 7.77 -12.41
CA VAL A 52 9.28 9.06 -11.97
C VAL A 52 10.29 9.56 -12.99
N GLU A 53 11.21 8.69 -13.43
CA GLU A 53 12.23 9.04 -14.43
C GLU A 53 11.62 9.46 -15.77
N THR A 54 10.65 8.70 -16.27
CA THR A 54 9.96 9.02 -17.54
C THR A 54 9.23 10.35 -17.48
N VAL A 55 8.53 10.65 -16.36
CA VAL A 55 7.89 11.96 -16.16
C VAL A 55 8.96 13.06 -16.10
N GLN A 56 10.05 12.85 -15.38
CA GLN A 56 11.13 13.83 -15.26
C GLN A 56 11.78 14.18 -16.60
N GLN A 57 12.06 13.17 -17.43
CA GLN A 57 12.62 13.39 -18.77
C GLN A 57 11.67 14.20 -19.67
N ASN A 58 10.36 13.90 -19.61
CA ASN A 58 9.39 14.62 -20.43
C ASN A 58 9.23 16.08 -19.99
N VAL A 59 9.15 16.34 -18.68
CA VAL A 59 9.06 17.70 -18.15
C VAL A 59 10.33 18.51 -18.44
N ALA A 60 11.50 17.86 -18.43
CA ALA A 60 12.76 18.52 -18.80
C ALA A 60 12.83 18.85 -20.30
N HIS A 61 12.26 18.00 -21.17
CA HIS A 61 12.22 18.23 -22.61
C HIS A 61 11.22 19.33 -22.99
N ASP A 62 10.01 19.31 -22.42
CA ASP A 62 8.98 20.30 -22.72
C ASP A 62 8.28 20.76 -21.42
N PRO A 63 8.74 21.88 -20.83
CA PRO A 63 8.27 22.34 -19.53
C PRO A 63 6.89 23.01 -19.56
N PHE A 64 6.28 23.18 -20.74
CA PHE A 64 4.97 23.82 -20.91
C PHE A 64 3.86 22.83 -21.32
N VAL A 65 4.11 21.53 -21.14
CA VAL A 65 3.12 20.50 -21.44
C VAL A 65 2.10 20.40 -20.30
N SER A 66 0.83 20.67 -20.65
CA SER A 66 -0.28 20.44 -19.74
C SER A 66 -0.28 19.01 -19.18
N THR A 67 -0.62 18.88 -17.89
CA THR A 67 -0.75 17.60 -17.17
C THR A 67 -1.68 16.61 -17.87
N ARG A 68 -2.71 17.12 -18.56
CA ARG A 68 -3.63 16.29 -19.36
C ARG A 68 -2.93 15.64 -20.54
N ARG A 69 -2.14 16.39 -21.31
CA ARG A 69 -1.41 15.89 -22.48
C ARG A 69 -0.33 14.90 -22.06
N LEU A 70 0.42 15.22 -21.02
CA LEU A 70 1.43 14.36 -20.40
C LEU A 70 0.87 13.02 -19.94
N SER A 71 -0.31 13.04 -19.29
CA SER A 71 -1.03 11.83 -18.87
C SER A 71 -1.41 10.93 -20.04
N SER A 72 -1.87 11.52 -21.15
CA SER A 72 -2.22 10.76 -22.35
C SER A 72 -0.99 10.22 -23.09
N GLN A 73 0.14 10.94 -23.08
CA GLN A 73 1.38 10.49 -23.71
C GLN A 73 2.03 9.34 -22.96
N LEU A 74 2.04 9.40 -21.63
CA LEU A 74 2.68 8.40 -20.78
C LEU A 74 1.75 7.24 -20.38
N CYS A 75 0.46 7.30 -20.75
CA CYS A 75 -0.57 6.36 -20.30
C CYS A 75 -0.65 6.24 -18.76
N ILE A 76 -0.27 7.30 -18.04
CA ILE A 76 -0.31 7.38 -16.58
C ILE A 76 -1.55 8.18 -16.17
N SER A 77 -2.23 7.76 -15.10
CA SER A 77 -3.39 8.51 -14.58
C SER A 77 -2.98 9.92 -14.13
N ARG A 78 -3.85 10.92 -14.33
CA ARG A 78 -3.56 12.30 -13.90
C ARG A 78 -3.29 12.44 -12.40
N THR A 79 -3.94 11.62 -11.56
CA THR A 79 -3.75 11.63 -10.11
C THR A 79 -2.36 11.12 -9.70
N THR A 80 -1.86 10.09 -10.39
CA THR A 80 -0.48 9.64 -10.24
C THR A 80 0.49 10.72 -10.70
N LEU A 81 0.26 11.33 -11.86
CA LEU A 81 1.12 12.37 -12.41
C LEU A 81 1.20 13.59 -11.48
N HIS A 82 0.07 14.04 -10.94
CA HIS A 82 0.01 15.07 -9.89
C HIS A 82 0.86 14.72 -8.67
N SER A 83 0.81 13.47 -8.25
CA SER A 83 1.57 13.01 -7.10
C SER A 83 3.07 13.02 -7.37
N VAL A 84 3.49 12.53 -8.53
CA VAL A 84 4.90 12.49 -8.95
C VAL A 84 5.46 13.90 -9.05
N LEU A 85 4.73 14.80 -9.72
CA LEU A 85 5.13 16.21 -9.83
C LEU A 85 5.27 16.89 -8.47
N LYS A 86 4.30 16.69 -7.56
CA LYS A 86 4.29 17.36 -6.27
C LYS A 86 5.32 16.80 -5.29
N LEU A 87 5.48 15.49 -5.24
CA LEU A 87 6.23 14.83 -4.17
C LEU A 87 7.66 14.49 -4.59
N ASP A 88 7.85 14.02 -5.82
CA ASP A 88 9.16 13.60 -6.32
C ASP A 88 9.89 14.77 -7.00
N LEU A 89 9.22 15.49 -7.90
CA LEU A 89 9.81 16.65 -8.61
C LEU A 89 9.68 17.98 -7.86
N LYS A 90 8.87 18.04 -6.79
CA LYS A 90 8.58 19.26 -6.01
C LYS A 90 8.07 20.44 -6.86
N MET A 91 7.36 20.14 -7.95
CA MET A 91 6.74 21.11 -8.84
C MET A 91 5.24 21.26 -8.54
N TYR A 92 4.68 22.42 -8.89
CA TYR A 92 3.24 22.63 -8.85
C TYR A 92 2.62 22.13 -10.17
N PRO A 93 1.69 21.15 -10.14
CA PRO A 93 1.19 20.50 -11.36
C PRO A 93 0.50 21.43 -12.38
N TRP A 94 0.04 22.60 -11.95
CA TRP A 94 -0.62 23.61 -12.78
C TRP A 94 0.34 24.70 -13.29
N LYS A 95 1.63 24.63 -12.94
CA LYS A 95 2.68 25.54 -13.44
C LYS A 95 3.47 24.89 -14.59
N ILE A 96 2.90 23.89 -15.23
CA ILE A 96 3.45 23.06 -16.32
C ILE A 96 2.43 23.05 -17.46
#